data_AF-A0A938Q6L4-F1
#
_entry.id   AF-A0A938Q6L4-F1
#
_cell.length_a   1.000
_cell.length_b   1.000
_cell.length_c   1.000
_cell.angle_alpha   90.00
_cell.angle_beta   90.00
_cell.angle_gamma   90.00
#
_symmetry.space_group_name_H-M   'P 1'
#
loop_
_entity.id
_entity.type
_entity.pdbx_description
1 polymer ?
#
loop_
_entity_poly.entity_id
_entity_poly.type
_entity_poly.pdbx_seq_one_letter_code
_entity_poly.pdbx_strand_id
1 'polypeptide(L)' 'MAERKSFLMRIDPALWREIERWAADELRSVNGQVEFILREAIKRRGVTLTESDPTAVDDASRDASGETTNEN' A
#
# COMPACT_ATOMS: atom_id res chain seq x y z
N MET A 1 -6.73 -4.84 15.18
CA MET A 1 -5.90 -3.89 14.40
C MET A 1 -6.66 -3.65 13.11
N ALA A 2 -6.82 -2.40 12.68
CA ALA A 2 -7.47 -2.10 11.40
C ALA A 2 -6.79 -2.91 10.29
N GLU A 3 -7.60 -3.58 9.47
CA GLU A 3 -7.11 -4.39 8.36
C GLU A 3 -6.40 -3.47 7.36
N ARG A 4 -5.15 -3.81 7.02
CA ARG A 4 -4.36 -3.03 6.06
C ARG A 4 -4.31 -3.77 4.74
N LYS A 5 -4.72 -3.10 3.66
CA LYS A 5 -4.63 -3.65 2.31
C LYS A 5 -3.17 -3.80 1.88
N SER A 6 -2.75 -5.02 1.59
CA SER A 6 -1.46 -5.30 0.94
C SER A 6 -1.63 -5.28 -0.58
N PHE A 7 -0.74 -4.59 -1.30
CA PHE A 7 -0.74 -4.58 -2.76
C PHE A 7 0.69 -4.47 -3.30
N LEU A 8 0.94 -5.06 -4.47
CA LEU A 8 2.21 -4.93 -5.17
C LEU A 8 2.26 -3.57 -5.88
N MET A 9 3.27 -2.77 -5.55
CA MET A 9 3.51 -1.46 -6.15
C MET A 9 4.64 -1.54 -7.18
N ARG A 10 4.39 -1.08 -8.40
CA ARG A 10 5.46 -0.82 -9.38
C ARG A 10 5.94 0.61 -9.18
N ILE A 11 7.19 0.77 -8.75
CA ILE A 11 7.80 2.07 -8.47
C ILE A 11 9.16 2.17 -9.15
N ASP A 12 9.53 3.37 -9.57
CA ASP A 12 10.89 3.66 -10.04
C ASP A 12 11.91 3.39 -8.91
N PRO A 13 12.98 2.60 -9.17
CA PRO A 13 14.00 2.31 -8.16
C PRO A 13 14.74 3.55 -7.61
N ALA A 14 14.90 4.60 -8.40
CA ALA A 14 15.47 5.86 -7.93
C ALA A 14 14.53 6.52 -6.92
N LEU A 15 13.24 6.61 -7.24
CA LEU A 15 12.24 7.15 -6.31
C LEU A 15 12.18 6.34 -5.02
N TRP A 16 12.25 5.00 -5.10
CA TRP A 16 12.25 4.15 -3.91
C TRP A 16 13.44 4.45 -2.98
N ARG A 17 14.65 4.62 -3.52
CA ARG A 17 15.85 4.98 -2.73
C ARG A 17 15.70 6.32 -2.01
N GLU A 18 15.07 7.29 -2.66
CA GLU A 18 14.79 8.60 -2.04
C GLU A 18 13.80 8.46 -0.87
N ILE A 19 12.77 7.64 -1.03
CA ILE A 19 11.78 7.35 0.03
C ILE A 19 12.45 6.61 1.20
N GLU A 20 13.30 5.62 0.93
CA GLU A 20 14.04 4.88 1.97
C GLU A 20 14.92 5.82 2.80
N ARG A 21 15.66 6.72 2.14
CA ARG A 21 16.51 7.69 2.83
C ARG A 21 15.67 8.65 3.67
N TRP A 22 14.58 9.19 3.12
CA TRP A 22 13.69 10.08 3.86
C TRP A 22 13.06 9.38 5.07
N ALA A 23 12.65 8.12 4.93
CA ALA A 23 12.13 7.33 6.04
C ALA A 23 13.19 7.15 7.15
N ALA A 24 14.45 6.89 6.77
CA ALA A 24 15.56 6.76 7.72
C ALA A 24 15.83 8.08 8.47
N ASP A 25 15.83 9.21 7.75
CA ASP A 25 16.02 10.55 8.32
C ASP A 25 14.92 10.91 9.34
N GLU A 26 13.69 10.43 9.13
CA GLU A 26 12.55 10.63 10.05
C GLU A 26 12.39 9.51 11.11
N LEU A 27 13.31 8.54 11.19
CA LEU A 27 13.21 7.36 12.06
C LEU A 27 11.86 6.61 11.90
N ARG A 28 11.39 6.53 10.66
CA ARG A 28 10.13 5.89 10.27
C ARG A 28 10.38 4.63 9.46
N SER A 29 9.46 3.67 9.53
CA SER A 29 9.47 2.57 8.56
C SER A 29 9.16 3.09 7.15
N VAL A 30 9.72 2.43 6.13
CA VAL A 30 9.49 2.79 4.72
C VAL A 30 7.99 2.73 4.38
N ASN A 31 7.28 1.70 4.85
CA ASN A 31 5.82 1.59 4.65
C ASN A 31 5.07 2.74 5.34
N GLY A 32 5.49 3.14 6.54
CA GLY A 32 4.92 4.31 7.22
C GLY A 32 5.18 5.61 6.46
N GLN A 33 6.34 5.73 5.82
CA GLN A 33 6.69 6.91 5.02
C GLN A 33 5.83 6.98 3.76
N VAL A 34 5.65 5.85 3.08
CA VAL A 34 4.74 5.75 1.93
C VAL A 34 3.32 6.12 2.33
N GLU A 35 2.81 5.60 3.45
CA GLU A 35 1.47 5.97 3.94
C GLU A 35 1.35 7.47 4.22
N PHE A 36 2.34 8.07 4.88
CA PHE A 36 2.37 9.50 5.16
C PHE A 36 2.32 10.34 3.88
N ILE A 37 3.17 10.04 2.90
CA ILE A 37 3.22 10.73 1.61
C ILE A 37 1.86 10.63 0.90
N LEU A 38 1.25 9.44 0.86
CA LEU A 38 -0.04 9.23 0.22
C LEU A 38 -1.16 10.01 0.91
N ARG A 39 -1.20 10.01 2.24
CA ARG A 39 -2.17 10.81 3.02
C ARG A 39 -2.04 12.29 2.71
N GLU A 40 -0.82 12.81 2.70
CA GLU A 40 -0.57 14.21 2.36
C GLU A 40 -0.95 14.53 0.91
N ALA A 41 -0.69 13.64 -0.04
CA ALA A 41 -1.11 13.83 -1.43
C ALA A 41 -2.63 13.90 -1.59
N ILE A 42 -3.38 13.02 -0.91
CA ILE A 42 -4.85 13.01 -0.92
C ILE A 42 -5.40 14.27 -0.23
N LYS A 43 -4.81 14.69 0.88
CA LYS A 43 -5.17 15.94 1.57
C LYS A 43 -4.93 17.17 0.69
N ARG A 44 -3.80 17.24 -0.03
CA ARG A 44 -3.51 18.31 -1.00
C ARG A 44 -4.49 18.34 -2.17
N ARG A 45 -5.05 17.20 -2.55
CA ARG A 45 -6.16 17.11 -3.52
C ARG A 45 -7.49 17.65 -2.97
N GLY A 46 -7.58 17.94 -1.66
CA GLY A 46 -8.79 18.39 -1.00
C GLY A 46 -9.75 17.26 -0.61
N VAL A 47 -9.27 16.02 -0.59
CA VAL A 47 -10.06 14.86 -0.20
C VAL A 47 -9.80 14.54 1.27
N THR A 48 -10.86 14.50 2.07
CA THR A 48 -10.79 14.03 3.46
C THR A 48 -10.89 12.51 3.47
N LEU A 49 -9.87 11.84 4.03
CA LEU A 49 -9.96 10.41 4.30
C LEU A 49 -10.93 10.21 5.48
N THR A 50 -12.12 9.67 5.19
CA THR A 50 -12.97 9.09 6.23
C THR A 50 -12.27 7.85 6.78
N GLU A 51 -12.31 7.67 8.11
CA GLU A 51 -11.76 6.46 8.72
C GLU A 51 -12.38 5.23 8.05
N SER A 52 -11.52 4.34 7.56
CA SER A 52 -11.95 3.08 6.96
C SER A 52 -12.58 2.23 8.06
N ASP A 53 -13.83 1.83 7.87
CA ASP A 53 -14.49 0.85 8.71
C ASP A 53 -13.63 -0.43 8.70
N PRO A 54 -13.10 -0.88 9.86
CA PRO A 54 -12.21 -2.04 9.93
C PRO A 54 -12.90 -3.36 9.55
N THR A 55 -14.19 -3.34 9.18
CA THR A 55 -14.97 -4.50 8.75
C THR A 55 -15.16 -4.61 7.23
N ALA A 56 -14.70 -3.61 6.46
CA ALA A 56 -14.81 -3.63 5.00
C ALA A 56 -13.76 -4.58 4.38
N VAL A 57 -14.13 -5.85 4.26
CA VAL A 57 -13.34 -6.88 3.55
C VAL A 57 -13.26 -6.54 2.06
N ASP A 58 -12.06 -6.21 1.57
CA ASP A 58 -11.76 -6.09 0.14
C ASP A 58 -11.62 -7.51 -0.47
N ASP A 59 -12.67 -8.00 -1.13
CA ASP A 59 -12.79 -9.34 -1.76
C ASP A 59 -11.86 -9.56 -2.99
N ALA A 60 -10.85 -8.70 -3.20
CA ALA A 60 -10.02 -8.73 -4.40
C ALA A 60 -8.91 -9.80 -4.39
N SER A 61 -8.91 -10.74 -3.43
CA SER A 61 -7.84 -11.74 -3.24
C SER A 61 -8.19 -13.15 -3.70
N ARG A 62 -9.36 -13.38 -4.33
CA ARG A 62 -9.82 -14.74 -4.68
C ARG A 62 -9.38 -15.27 -6.06
N ASP A 63 -8.81 -14.46 -6.95
CA ASP A 63 -8.67 -14.83 -8.36
C ASP A 63 -7.24 -15.22 -8.82
N ALA A 64 -6.37 -15.72 -7.93
CA ALA A 64 -4.99 -16.10 -8.34
C ALA A 64 -4.53 -17.50 -7.89
N SER A 65 -5.46 -18.43 -7.64
CA SER A 65 -5.11 -19.84 -7.42
C SER A 65 -6.22 -20.77 -7.88
N GLY A 66 -6.27 -21.02 -9.19
CA GLY A 66 -7.12 -22.03 -9.82
C GLY A 66 -6.48 -22.54 -11.11
N GLU A 67 -6.22 -23.85 -11.14
CA GLU A 67 -6.00 -24.71 -12.31
C GLU A 67 -4.69 -24.59 -13.12
N THR A 68 -3.72 -25.44 -12.75
CA THR A 68 -3.03 -26.28 -13.74
C THR A 68 -3.21 -27.74 -13.35
N THR A 69 -4.34 -28.32 -13.74
CA THR A 69 -4.44 -29.78 -13.91
C THR A 69 -3.55 -30.15 -15.09
N ASN A 70 -2.39 -30.73 -14.81
CA ASN A 70 -1.54 -31.33 -15.84
C ASN A 70 -1.91 -32.81 -15.98
N GLU A 71 -2.89 -33.10 -16.83
CA GLU A 71 -3.07 -34.42 -17.42
C GLU A 71 -2.44 -34.41 -18.82
N ASN A 72 -1.22 -34.96 -18.92
CA ASN A 72 -0.74 -35.83 -20.01
C ASN A 72 0.67 -36.35 -19.71
#